data_AF-A0A972WDX9-F1
#
_entry.id   AF-A0A972WDX9-F1
#
_cell.length_a   1.000
_cell.length_b   1.000
_cell.length_c   1.000
_cell.angle_alpha   90.00
_cell.angle_beta   90.00
_cell.angle_gamma   90.00
#
_symmetry.space_group_name_H-M   'P 1'
#
loop_
_entity.id
_entity.type
_entity.pdbx_description
1 polymer ?
#
loop_
_entity_poly.entity_id
_entity_poly.type
_entity_poly.pdbx_seq_one_letter_code
_entity_poly.pdbx_strand_id
1 'polypeptide(L)'
;MMSAEEQEARVRQLVNDDQTREAMEACDQLNLQYPEYESGWYTASHLAMIVNQPLLGVHAIDRALQLSPGKPEWLLQRVKCLGASGYVDEAIAAAQQLSGHQFDTARLAAHFGLALTRLAMYPAALRQYTRAVELEPNDGQHFYNLAAVNRFLGNMEASLSAITRCLELTPDDEDAHLLRAGLKTQTTDDNNIAALREAHTRAEGQNRKRSRLCYALSKELEDIGDFERSFEFLAEGSSLRRSGIKYTPQKDLDTFEKLREVYTKNVFDGHIPGHINAEPIFVIGMPRTGTTLVERILGS
;
A
#
# COMPACT_ATOMS: atom_id res chain seq x y z
N MET A 1 -17.54 8.27 37.14
CA MET A 1 -16.53 7.46 36.43
C MET A 1 -17.10 7.22 35.04
N MET A 2 -16.42 7.64 33.97
CA MET A 2 -16.95 7.51 32.60
C MET A 2 -17.15 6.03 32.26
N SER A 3 -18.23 5.70 31.53
CA SER A 3 -18.49 4.34 31.05
C SER A 3 -17.44 3.91 30.01
N ALA A 4 -17.36 2.61 29.73
CA ALA A 4 -16.46 2.09 28.70
C ALA A 4 -16.78 2.67 27.31
N GLU A 5 -18.06 2.85 26.98
CA GLU A 5 -18.52 3.44 25.72
C GLU A 5 -18.14 4.94 25.63
N GLU A 6 -18.28 5.69 26.72
CA GLU A 6 -17.88 7.11 26.76
C GLU A 6 -16.36 7.27 26.59
N GLN A 7 -15.57 6.37 27.18
CA GLN A 7 -14.12 6.36 27.02
C GLN A 7 -13.71 5.94 25.61
N GLU A 8 -14.37 4.95 25.01
CA GLU A 8 -14.13 4.56 23.62
C GLU A 8 -14.47 5.70 22.65
N ALA A 9 -15.60 6.38 22.87
CA ALA A 9 -15.99 7.55 22.08
C ALA A 9 -14.94 8.67 22.18
N ARG A 10 -14.37 8.89 23.37
CA ARG A 10 -13.26 9.83 23.58
C ARG A 10 -12.02 9.42 22.78
N VAL A 11 -11.64 8.14 22.76
CA VAL A 11 -10.51 7.66 21.94
C VAL A 11 -10.75 7.97 20.46
N ARG A 12 -11.95 7.67 19.94
CA ARG A 12 -12.30 7.95 18.54
C ARG A 12 -12.26 9.43 18.21
N GLN A 13 -12.71 10.28 19.14
CA GLN A 13 -12.63 11.74 18.96
C GLN A 13 -11.18 12.22 18.89
N LEU A 14 -10.32 11.75 19.79
CA LEU A 14 -8.88 12.10 19.78
C LEU A 14 -8.19 11.68 18.48
N VAL A 15 -8.56 10.51 17.92
CA VAL A 15 -8.08 10.08 16.60
C VAL A 15 -8.54 11.02 15.49
N ASN A 16 -9.80 11.45 15.50
CA ASN A 16 -10.32 12.39 14.51
C ASN A 16 -9.65 13.78 14.61
N ASP A 17 -9.23 14.16 15.82
CA ASP A 17 -8.55 15.42 16.11
C ASP A 17 -7.02 15.34 15.87
N ASP A 18 -6.51 14.22 15.32
CA ASP A 18 -5.09 13.93 15.08
C ASP A 18 -4.23 13.93 16.36
N GLN A 19 -4.86 13.78 17.53
CA GLN A 19 -4.23 13.69 18.85
C GLN A 19 -3.85 12.24 19.16
N THR A 20 -2.96 11.70 18.33
CA THR A 20 -2.64 10.27 18.31
C THR A 20 -2.01 9.78 19.62
N ARG A 21 -1.20 10.61 20.29
CA ARG A 21 -0.58 10.25 21.56
C ARG A 21 -1.61 10.16 22.68
N GLU A 22 -2.46 11.18 22.80
CA GLU A 22 -3.54 11.22 23.79
C GLU A 22 -4.55 10.09 23.54
N ALA A 23 -4.81 9.76 22.27
CA ALA A 23 -5.65 8.62 21.90
C ALA A 23 -5.07 7.29 22.42
N MET A 24 -3.75 7.09 22.31
CA MET A 24 -3.08 5.89 22.84
C MET A 24 -3.21 5.82 24.35
N GLU A 25 -2.88 6.91 25.05
CA GLU A 25 -2.98 6.96 26.51
C GLU A 25 -4.42 6.72 27.01
N ALA A 26 -5.42 7.29 26.33
CA ALA A 26 -6.83 7.08 26.64
C ALA A 26 -7.30 5.64 26.34
N CYS A 27 -6.79 5.02 25.26
CA CYS A 27 -7.12 3.66 24.89
C CYS A 27 -6.51 2.63 25.85
N ASP A 28 -5.27 2.86 26.30
CA ASP A 28 -4.62 2.05 27.33
C ASP A 28 -5.38 2.14 28.67
N GLN A 29 -5.82 3.34 29.06
CA GLN A 29 -6.65 3.53 30.25
C GLN A 29 -8.00 2.80 30.16
N LEU A 30 -8.66 2.87 29.00
CA LEU A 30 -9.91 2.14 28.74
C LEU A 30 -9.72 0.64 28.93
N ASN A 31 -8.70 0.05 28.30
CA ASN A 31 -8.46 -1.39 28.37
C ASN A 31 -7.95 -1.86 29.74
N LEU A 32 -7.27 -0.98 30.49
CA LEU A 32 -6.87 -1.26 31.87
C LEU A 32 -8.07 -1.27 32.82
N GLN A 33 -8.98 -0.31 32.66
CA GLN A 33 -10.15 -0.15 33.52
C GLN A 33 -11.26 -1.16 33.19
N TYR A 34 -11.41 -1.51 31.90
CA TYR A 34 -12.43 -2.40 31.39
C TYR A 34 -11.82 -3.53 30.54
N PRO A 35 -11.04 -4.46 31.14
CA PRO A 35 -10.28 -5.48 30.40
C PRO A 35 -11.16 -6.53 29.68
N GLU A 36 -12.43 -6.63 30.05
CA GLU A 36 -13.43 -7.53 29.44
C GLU A 36 -14.31 -6.79 28.41
N TYR A 37 -14.12 -5.47 28.21
CA TYR A 37 -14.83 -4.72 27.18
C TYR A 37 -14.18 -4.95 25.81
N GLU A 38 -14.76 -5.84 25.02
CA GLU A 38 -14.17 -6.33 23.79
C GLU A 38 -13.96 -5.25 22.72
N SER A 39 -14.81 -4.21 22.71
CA SER A 39 -14.72 -3.11 21.73
C SER A 39 -13.54 -2.19 21.99
N GLY A 40 -13.10 -2.07 23.25
CA GLY A 40 -11.90 -1.32 23.61
C GLY A 40 -10.65 -1.92 22.97
N TRP A 41 -10.53 -3.25 23.00
CA TRP A 41 -9.45 -3.99 22.35
C TRP A 41 -9.52 -3.92 20.81
N TYR A 42 -10.73 -3.96 20.24
CA TYR A 42 -10.91 -3.72 18.81
C TYR A 42 -10.46 -2.30 18.41
N THR A 43 -10.83 -1.27 19.18
CA THR A 43 -10.39 0.11 18.97
C THR A 43 -8.87 0.26 19.10
N ALA A 44 -8.25 -0.38 20.09
CA ALA A 44 -6.79 -0.41 20.23
C ALA A 44 -6.11 -1.01 19.00
N SER A 45 -6.69 -2.04 18.39
CA SER A 45 -6.12 -2.63 17.18
C SER A 45 -6.13 -1.69 15.97
N HIS A 46 -7.14 -0.82 15.85
CA HIS A 46 -7.16 0.21 14.79
C HIS A 46 -6.15 1.30 15.07
N LEU A 47 -6.07 1.75 16.32
CA LEU A 47 -5.12 2.77 16.71
C LEU A 47 -3.67 2.32 16.50
N ALA A 48 -3.35 1.07 16.85
CA ALA A 48 -2.06 0.46 16.59
C ALA A 48 -1.65 0.50 15.10
N MET A 49 -2.62 0.33 14.19
CA MET A 49 -2.37 0.46 12.74
C MET A 49 -2.10 1.91 12.33
N ILE A 50 -2.76 2.89 12.94
CA ILE A 50 -2.55 4.32 12.68
C ILE A 50 -1.14 4.75 13.11
N VAL A 51 -0.67 4.26 14.27
CA VAL A 51 0.69 4.55 14.77
C VAL A 51 1.79 3.68 14.15
N ASN A 52 1.46 2.88 13.12
CA ASN A 52 2.38 1.97 12.44
C ASN A 52 3.06 0.95 13.39
N GLN A 53 2.30 0.42 14.36
CA GLN A 53 2.69 -0.65 15.28
C GLN A 53 1.79 -1.88 15.09
N PRO A 54 1.83 -2.53 13.92
CA PRO A 54 0.85 -3.54 13.54
C PRO A 54 0.88 -4.79 14.44
N LEU A 55 2.02 -5.11 15.06
CA LEU A 55 2.14 -6.24 16.01
C LEU A 55 1.33 -6.01 17.30
N LEU A 56 1.31 -4.78 17.83
CA LEU A 56 0.40 -4.44 18.94
C LEU A 56 -1.06 -4.58 18.49
N GLY A 57 -1.34 -4.25 17.22
CA GLY A 57 -2.63 -4.45 16.61
C GLY A 57 -3.08 -5.92 16.61
N VAL A 58 -2.17 -6.85 16.31
CA VAL A 58 -2.42 -8.30 16.38
C VAL A 58 -2.79 -8.73 17.81
N HIS A 59 -2.03 -8.30 18.82
CA HIS A 59 -2.35 -8.64 20.21
C HIS A 59 -3.71 -8.10 20.66
N ALA A 60 -4.01 -6.84 20.32
CA ALA A 60 -5.29 -6.21 20.67
C ALA A 60 -6.48 -6.90 19.97
N ILE A 61 -6.38 -7.18 18.68
CA ILE A 61 -7.49 -7.82 17.95
C ILE A 61 -7.69 -9.28 18.36
N ASP A 62 -6.62 -10.01 18.68
CA ASP A 62 -6.73 -11.37 19.21
C ASP A 62 -7.42 -11.38 20.57
N ARG A 63 -7.12 -10.41 21.44
CA ARG A 63 -7.83 -10.25 22.71
C ARG A 63 -9.32 -9.92 22.51
N ALA A 64 -9.65 -9.04 21.57
CA ALA A 64 -11.04 -8.75 21.22
C ALA A 64 -11.78 -10.01 20.75
N LEU A 65 -11.17 -10.79 19.86
CA LEU A 65 -11.75 -12.02 19.31
C LEU A 65 -11.86 -13.16 20.33
N GLN A 66 -10.98 -13.21 21.35
CA GLN A 66 -11.12 -14.14 22.47
C GLN A 66 -12.36 -13.83 23.32
N LEU A 67 -12.64 -12.54 23.55
CA LEU A 67 -13.80 -12.08 24.32
C LEU A 67 -15.10 -12.21 23.53
N SER A 68 -15.06 -11.95 22.22
CA SER A 68 -16.23 -11.99 21.33
C SER A 68 -15.85 -12.59 19.96
N PRO A 69 -15.91 -13.93 19.82
CA PRO A 69 -15.59 -14.60 18.57
C PRO A 69 -16.67 -14.39 17.50
N GLY A 70 -16.29 -14.47 16.23
CA GLY A 70 -17.22 -14.56 15.10
C GLY A 70 -17.66 -13.24 14.46
N LYS A 71 -17.15 -12.09 14.91
CA LYS A 71 -17.41 -10.78 14.26
C LYS A 71 -16.56 -10.64 12.97
N PRO A 72 -17.16 -10.60 11.76
CA PRO A 72 -16.41 -10.59 10.50
C PRO A 72 -15.49 -9.38 10.32
N GLU A 73 -15.89 -8.21 10.79
CA GLU A 73 -15.11 -6.98 10.74
C GLU A 73 -13.84 -7.08 11.59
N TRP A 74 -13.90 -7.86 12.67
CA TRP A 74 -12.79 -8.07 13.60
C TRP A 74 -11.80 -9.07 13.03
N LEU A 75 -12.30 -10.12 12.38
CA LEU A 75 -11.47 -11.01 11.56
C LEU A 75 -10.79 -10.24 10.43
N LEU A 76 -11.48 -9.33 9.75
CA LEU A 76 -10.87 -8.46 8.73
C LEU A 76 -9.77 -7.58 9.34
N GLN A 77 -10.01 -7.01 10.51
CA GLN A 77 -8.99 -6.21 11.21
C GLN A 77 -7.78 -7.07 11.60
N ARG A 78 -7.98 -8.34 11.99
CA ARG A 78 -6.91 -9.30 12.23
C ARG A 78 -6.10 -9.59 10.98
N VAL A 79 -6.76 -9.84 9.83
CA VAL A 79 -6.09 -10.00 8.53
C VAL A 79 -5.19 -8.80 8.22
N LYS A 80 -5.70 -7.58 8.42
CA LYS A 80 -4.94 -6.34 8.19
C LYS A 80 -3.71 -6.23 9.09
N CYS A 81 -3.86 -6.51 10.39
CA CYS A 81 -2.76 -6.41 11.36
C CYS A 81 -1.67 -7.46 11.09
N LEU A 82 -2.07 -8.72 10.81
CA LEU A 82 -1.13 -9.80 10.49
C LEU A 82 -0.39 -9.52 9.18
N GLY A 83 -1.10 -9.11 8.13
CA GLY A 83 -0.51 -8.78 6.84
C GLY A 83 0.48 -7.61 6.91
N ALA A 84 0.18 -6.57 7.70
CA ALA A 84 1.10 -5.45 7.92
C ALA A 84 2.30 -5.82 8.80
N SER A 85 2.18 -6.83 9.65
CA SER A 85 3.26 -7.33 10.50
C SER A 85 4.15 -8.37 9.82
N GLY A 86 3.80 -8.81 8.59
CA GLY A 86 4.55 -9.82 7.84
C GLY A 86 4.23 -11.28 8.19
N TYR A 87 3.25 -11.53 9.06
CA TYR A 87 2.73 -12.87 9.38
C TYR A 87 1.77 -13.33 8.27
N VAL A 88 2.34 -13.60 7.09
CA VAL A 88 1.58 -13.84 5.86
C VAL A 88 0.72 -15.10 5.97
N ASP A 89 1.25 -16.20 6.51
CA ASP A 89 0.53 -17.47 6.61
C ASP A 89 -0.67 -17.36 7.57
N GLU A 90 -0.48 -16.70 8.70
CA GLU A 90 -1.55 -16.43 9.67
C GLU A 90 -2.59 -15.46 9.10
N ALA A 91 -2.17 -14.46 8.32
CA ALA A 91 -3.07 -13.55 7.63
C ALA A 91 -3.93 -14.27 6.59
N ILE A 92 -3.35 -15.19 5.82
CA ILE A 92 -4.07 -16.06 4.88
C ILE A 92 -5.06 -16.94 5.64
N ALA A 93 -4.65 -17.59 6.72
CA ALA A 93 -5.53 -18.43 7.53
C ALA A 93 -6.71 -17.61 8.11
N ALA A 94 -6.46 -16.39 8.58
CA ALA A 94 -7.50 -15.48 9.04
C ALA A 94 -8.46 -15.07 7.90
N ALA A 95 -7.94 -14.79 6.70
CA ALA A 95 -8.73 -14.43 5.54
C ALA A 95 -9.60 -15.60 5.05
N GLN A 96 -9.10 -16.84 5.17
CA GLN A 96 -9.85 -18.05 4.85
C GLN A 96 -11.05 -18.28 5.79
N GLN A 97 -11.00 -17.82 7.04
CA GLN A 97 -12.18 -17.85 7.93
C GLN A 97 -13.32 -16.94 7.44
N LEU A 98 -12.98 -15.92 6.65
CA LEU A 98 -13.94 -15.05 5.96
C LEU A 98 -14.30 -15.54 4.55
N SER A 99 -13.89 -16.76 4.18
CA SER A 99 -14.18 -17.30 2.86
C SER A 99 -15.69 -17.41 2.63
N GLY A 100 -16.18 -16.75 1.59
CA GLY A 100 -17.61 -16.70 1.26
C GLY A 100 -18.39 -15.60 1.98
N HIS A 101 -17.81 -14.93 2.99
CA HIS A 101 -18.45 -13.77 3.59
C HIS A 101 -18.46 -12.59 2.61
N GLN A 102 -19.61 -11.92 2.50
CA GLN A 102 -19.76 -10.68 1.75
C GLN A 102 -20.13 -9.58 2.74
N PHE A 103 -19.37 -8.51 2.73
CA PHE A 103 -19.67 -7.35 3.57
C PHE A 103 -20.83 -6.53 2.98
N ASP A 104 -21.64 -5.95 3.87
CA ASP A 104 -22.81 -5.15 3.50
C ASP A 104 -22.49 -3.69 3.19
N THR A 105 -21.25 -3.26 3.43
CA THR A 105 -20.79 -1.90 3.09
C THR A 105 -19.65 -1.97 2.09
N ALA A 106 -19.68 -1.07 1.09
CA ALA A 106 -18.66 -1.04 0.05
C ALA A 106 -17.26 -0.81 0.65
N ARG A 107 -17.16 0.06 1.67
CA ARG A 107 -15.92 0.31 2.41
C ARG A 107 -15.31 -0.96 3.00
N LEU A 108 -16.09 -1.82 3.66
CA LEU A 108 -15.58 -3.07 4.23
C LEU A 108 -15.22 -4.08 3.14
N ALA A 109 -16.05 -4.21 2.10
CA ALA A 109 -15.77 -5.05 0.94
C ALA A 109 -14.45 -4.63 0.26
N ALA A 110 -14.27 -3.34 -0.03
CA ALA A 110 -13.06 -2.78 -0.62
C ALA A 110 -11.83 -2.99 0.27
N HIS A 111 -11.93 -2.77 1.58
CA HIS A 111 -10.84 -3.04 2.52
C HIS A 111 -10.45 -4.51 2.55
N PHE A 112 -11.41 -5.43 2.50
CA PHE A 112 -11.09 -6.85 2.43
C PHE A 112 -10.48 -7.23 1.09
N GLY A 113 -10.99 -6.70 -0.03
CA GLY A 113 -10.39 -6.85 -1.35
C GLY A 113 -8.92 -6.40 -1.39
N LEU A 114 -8.62 -5.27 -0.73
CA LEU A 114 -7.25 -4.75 -0.62
C LEU A 114 -6.35 -5.67 0.21
N ALA A 115 -6.84 -6.15 1.36
CA ALA A 115 -6.10 -7.10 2.18
C ALA A 115 -5.81 -8.40 1.41
N LEU A 116 -6.81 -8.94 0.72
CA LEU A 116 -6.68 -10.15 -0.13
C LEU A 116 -5.68 -9.94 -1.28
N THR A 117 -5.69 -8.75 -1.91
CA THR A 117 -4.74 -8.40 -2.98
C THR A 117 -3.29 -8.42 -2.47
N ARG A 118 -3.05 -7.88 -1.26
CA ARG A 118 -1.72 -7.90 -0.63
C ARG A 118 -1.26 -9.31 -0.26
N LEU A 119 -2.19 -10.20 0.05
CA LEU A 119 -1.94 -11.62 0.31
C LEU A 119 -1.92 -12.47 -0.97
N ALA A 120 -1.93 -11.85 -2.16
CA ALA A 120 -1.98 -12.52 -3.45
C ALA A 120 -3.20 -13.45 -3.66
N MET A 121 -4.29 -13.24 -2.92
CA MET A 121 -5.55 -13.99 -3.02
C MET A 121 -6.49 -13.35 -4.06
N TYR A 122 -6.02 -13.18 -5.29
CA TYR A 122 -6.70 -12.36 -6.32
C TYR A 122 -8.13 -12.81 -6.68
N PRO A 123 -8.46 -14.12 -6.80
CA PRO A 123 -9.84 -14.53 -7.07
C PRO A 123 -10.81 -14.17 -5.94
N ALA A 124 -10.34 -14.16 -4.69
CA ALA A 124 -11.15 -13.73 -3.55
C ALA A 124 -11.28 -12.20 -3.52
N ALA A 125 -10.19 -11.47 -3.82
CA ALA A 125 -10.20 -10.02 -3.94
C ALA A 125 -11.18 -9.54 -5.01
N LEU A 126 -11.22 -10.21 -6.17
CA LEU A 126 -12.17 -9.93 -7.25
C LEU A 126 -13.61 -9.93 -6.75
N ARG A 127 -14.03 -10.96 -6.00
CA ARG A 127 -15.41 -11.02 -5.45
C ARG A 127 -15.73 -9.84 -4.54
N GLN A 128 -14.77 -9.41 -3.71
CA GLN A 128 -14.97 -8.30 -2.78
C GLN A 128 -15.00 -6.95 -3.49
N TYR A 129 -14.17 -6.74 -4.52
CA TYR A 129 -14.24 -5.52 -5.32
C TYR A 129 -15.50 -5.48 -6.19
N THR A 130 -15.96 -6.61 -6.73
CA THR A 130 -17.26 -6.70 -7.40
C THR A 130 -18.38 -6.30 -6.43
N ARG A 131 -18.34 -6.80 -5.19
CA ARG A 131 -19.32 -6.41 -4.16
C ARG A 131 -19.25 -4.92 -3.83
N ALA A 132 -18.05 -4.33 -3.78
CA ALA A 132 -17.88 -2.91 -3.52
C ALA A 132 -18.53 -2.03 -4.61
N VAL A 133 -18.35 -2.37 -5.90
CA VAL A 133 -18.99 -1.62 -7.00
C VAL A 133 -20.50 -1.84 -7.08
N GLU A 134 -21.02 -2.99 -6.66
CA GLU A 134 -22.47 -3.23 -6.56
C GLU A 134 -23.12 -2.37 -5.47
N LEU A 135 -22.43 -2.19 -4.34
CA LEU A 135 -22.91 -1.40 -3.21
C LEU A 135 -22.79 0.10 -3.45
N GLU A 136 -21.72 0.56 -4.11
CA GLU A 136 -21.46 1.97 -4.42
C GLU A 136 -21.06 2.14 -5.89
N PRO A 137 -22.02 2.15 -6.84
CA PRO A 137 -21.75 2.18 -8.28
C PRO A 137 -21.29 3.54 -8.82
N ASN A 138 -21.13 4.54 -7.94
CA ASN A 138 -20.74 5.91 -8.27
C ASN A 138 -19.38 6.30 -7.66
N ASP A 139 -18.65 5.36 -7.07
CA ASP A 139 -17.29 5.59 -6.58
C ASP A 139 -16.26 5.05 -7.60
N GLY A 140 -15.54 5.96 -8.24
CA GLY A 140 -14.50 5.62 -9.23
C GLY A 140 -13.35 4.77 -8.65
N GLN A 141 -13.06 4.90 -7.35
CA GLN A 141 -11.98 4.16 -6.70
C GLN A 141 -12.28 2.65 -6.61
N HIS A 142 -13.54 2.27 -6.41
CA HIS A 142 -13.94 0.85 -6.40
C HIS A 142 -13.76 0.23 -7.80
N PHE A 143 -14.09 0.98 -8.85
CA PHE A 143 -13.86 0.56 -10.23
C PHE A 143 -12.38 0.46 -10.59
N TYR A 144 -11.53 1.38 -10.09
CA TYR A 144 -10.07 1.27 -10.23
C TYR A 144 -9.55 -0.04 -9.62
N ASN A 145 -9.96 -0.33 -8.39
CA ASN A 145 -9.54 -1.55 -7.68
C ASN A 145 -10.01 -2.82 -8.40
N LEU A 146 -11.24 -2.81 -8.91
CA LEU A 146 -11.79 -3.89 -9.73
C LEU A 146 -11.01 -4.07 -11.04
N ALA A 147 -10.62 -2.98 -11.70
CA ALA A 147 -9.79 -3.05 -12.90
C ALA A 147 -8.41 -3.63 -12.60
N ALA A 148 -7.75 -3.13 -11.55
CA ALA A 148 -6.42 -3.59 -11.15
C ALA A 148 -6.36 -5.10 -10.87
N VAL A 149 -7.35 -5.66 -10.17
CA VAL A 149 -7.41 -7.11 -9.91
C VAL A 149 -7.72 -7.90 -11.18
N ASN A 150 -8.58 -7.39 -12.07
CA ASN A 150 -8.88 -8.07 -13.34
C ASN A 150 -7.66 -8.11 -14.26
N ARG A 151 -6.90 -7.02 -14.35
CA ARG A 151 -5.61 -6.98 -15.06
C ARG A 151 -4.65 -8.03 -14.53
N PHE A 152 -4.53 -8.15 -13.21
CA PHE A 152 -3.66 -9.15 -12.59
C PHE A 152 -4.08 -10.58 -12.94
N LEU A 153 -5.39 -10.85 -12.96
CA LEU A 153 -5.96 -12.15 -13.34
C LEU A 153 -5.91 -12.44 -14.85
N GLY A 154 -5.47 -11.48 -15.67
CA GLY A 154 -5.45 -11.60 -17.14
C GLY A 154 -6.80 -11.32 -17.82
N ASN A 155 -7.80 -10.86 -17.07
CA ASN A 155 -9.13 -10.52 -17.59
C ASN A 155 -9.11 -9.12 -18.23
N MET A 156 -8.44 -8.96 -19.36
CA MET A 156 -8.16 -7.65 -19.96
C MET A 156 -9.43 -6.87 -20.35
N GLU A 157 -10.44 -7.53 -20.92
CA GLU A 157 -11.70 -6.88 -21.29
C GLU A 157 -12.47 -6.36 -20.07
N ALA A 158 -12.59 -7.19 -19.02
CA ALA A 158 -13.23 -6.79 -17.76
C ALA A 158 -12.46 -5.64 -17.09
N SER A 159 -11.12 -5.68 -17.14
CA SER A 159 -10.28 -4.59 -16.66
C SER A 159 -10.52 -3.30 -17.43
N LEU A 160 -10.65 -3.37 -18.76
CA LEU A 160 -10.88 -2.21 -19.61
C LEU A 160 -12.26 -1.59 -19.37
N SER A 161 -13.29 -2.43 -19.20
CA SER A 161 -14.64 -1.97 -18.84
C SER A 161 -14.64 -1.26 -17.48
N ALA A 162 -14.04 -1.87 -16.45
CA ALA A 162 -13.98 -1.27 -15.12
C ALA A 162 -13.18 0.04 -15.11
N ILE A 163 -12.02 0.10 -15.77
CA ILE A 163 -11.22 1.34 -15.79
C ILE A 163 -11.87 2.44 -16.61
N THR A 164 -12.65 2.10 -17.65
CA THR A 164 -13.44 3.08 -18.40
C THR A 164 -14.50 3.69 -17.50
N ARG A 165 -15.22 2.87 -16.71
CA ARG A 165 -16.19 3.36 -15.73
C ARG A 165 -15.56 4.21 -14.63
N CYS A 166 -14.35 3.86 -14.18
CA CYS A 166 -13.57 4.69 -13.27
C CYS A 166 -13.33 6.10 -13.86
N LEU A 167 -12.87 6.18 -15.11
CA LEU A 167 -12.58 7.45 -15.78
C LEU A 167 -13.84 8.27 -16.15
N GLU A 168 -15.01 7.64 -16.32
CA GLU A 168 -16.29 8.37 -16.43
C GLU A 168 -16.65 9.09 -15.12
N LEU A 169 -16.36 8.47 -13.98
CA LEU A 169 -16.65 9.00 -12.64
C LEU A 169 -15.56 9.96 -12.14
N THR A 170 -14.31 9.70 -12.50
CA THR A 170 -13.13 10.46 -12.06
C THR A 170 -12.20 10.70 -13.25
N PRO A 171 -12.53 11.67 -14.13
CA PRO A 171 -11.78 11.90 -15.39
C PRO A 171 -10.32 12.30 -15.22
N ASP A 172 -9.95 12.75 -14.02
CA ASP A 172 -8.61 13.26 -13.70
C ASP A 172 -7.74 12.25 -12.93
N ASP A 173 -8.20 11.01 -12.76
CA ASP A 173 -7.43 9.98 -12.07
C ASP A 173 -6.22 9.52 -12.91
N GLU A 174 -5.02 9.93 -12.48
CA GLU A 174 -3.82 9.67 -13.24
C GLU A 174 -3.38 8.20 -13.23
N ASP A 175 -3.71 7.46 -12.17
CA ASP A 175 -3.36 6.06 -12.03
C ASP A 175 -4.30 5.21 -12.91
N ALA A 176 -5.57 5.62 -13.05
CA ALA A 176 -6.54 4.98 -13.93
C ALA A 176 -6.19 5.16 -15.41
N HIS A 177 -5.81 6.38 -15.81
CA HIS A 177 -5.30 6.66 -17.15
C HIS A 177 -4.07 5.82 -17.50
N LEU A 178 -3.10 5.74 -16.59
CA LEU A 178 -1.88 4.95 -16.77
C LEU A 178 -2.19 3.44 -16.88
N LEU A 179 -3.10 2.94 -16.05
CA LEU A 179 -3.55 1.55 -16.11
C LEU A 179 -4.21 1.27 -17.46
N ARG A 180 -5.17 2.11 -17.88
CA ARG A 180 -5.90 1.96 -19.15
C ARG A 180 -4.96 1.94 -20.35
N ALA A 181 -4.00 2.87 -20.39
CA ALA A 181 -3.01 2.94 -21.46
C ALA A 181 -2.28 1.60 -21.62
N GLY A 182 -1.99 0.88 -20.53
CA GLY A 182 -1.32 -0.42 -20.56
C GLY A 182 -2.21 -1.65 -20.84
N LEU A 183 -3.53 -1.51 -20.99
CA LEU A 183 -4.44 -2.66 -21.17
C LEU A 183 -4.61 -3.13 -22.61
N LYS A 184 -4.45 -2.23 -23.58
CA LYS A 184 -4.55 -2.52 -25.01
C LYS A 184 -3.57 -1.64 -25.79
N THR A 185 -3.20 -2.08 -26.98
CA THR A 185 -2.53 -1.23 -27.97
C THR A 185 -3.56 -0.30 -28.58
N GLN A 186 -3.28 1.00 -28.58
CA GLN A 186 -4.16 1.99 -29.16
C GLN A 186 -4.05 2.06 -30.69
N THR A 187 -5.09 2.55 -31.32
CA THR A 187 -5.09 2.89 -32.76
C THR A 187 -5.48 4.35 -32.95
N THR A 188 -5.30 4.86 -34.16
CA THR A 188 -5.73 6.22 -34.52
C THR A 188 -7.22 6.44 -34.27
N ASP A 189 -8.04 5.39 -34.40
CA ASP A 189 -9.50 5.47 -34.28
C ASP A 189 -10.01 5.07 -32.88
N ASP A 190 -9.19 4.38 -32.09
CA ASP A 190 -9.54 3.90 -30.75
C ASP A 190 -8.38 4.17 -29.78
N ASN A 191 -8.39 5.38 -29.20
CA ASN A 191 -7.45 5.86 -28.19
C ASN A 191 -8.17 6.81 -27.20
N ASN A 192 -7.44 7.31 -26.20
CA ASN A 192 -7.95 8.25 -25.20
C ASN A 192 -7.07 9.51 -25.06
N ILE A 193 -6.31 9.82 -26.12
CA ILE A 193 -5.33 10.92 -26.11
C ILE A 193 -6.01 12.25 -25.81
N ALA A 194 -7.22 12.49 -26.32
CA ALA A 194 -7.96 13.72 -26.07
C ALA A 194 -8.28 13.90 -24.58
N ALA A 195 -8.89 12.90 -23.93
CA ALA A 195 -9.21 12.95 -22.51
C ALA A 195 -7.94 13.03 -21.63
N LEU A 196 -6.88 12.32 -22.01
CA LEU A 196 -5.58 12.39 -21.37
C LEU A 196 -4.97 13.81 -21.41
N ARG A 197 -5.08 14.51 -22.56
CA ARG A 197 -4.60 15.90 -22.71
C ARG A 197 -5.38 16.87 -21.83
N GLU A 198 -6.70 16.69 -21.73
CA GLU A 198 -7.52 17.50 -20.84
C GLU A 198 -7.17 17.28 -19.37
N ALA A 199 -7.03 16.03 -18.94
CA ALA A 199 -6.61 15.69 -17.58
C ALA A 199 -5.20 16.24 -17.28
N HIS A 200 -4.26 16.14 -18.23
CA HIS A 200 -2.92 16.70 -18.11
C HIS A 200 -2.95 18.22 -17.92
N THR A 201 -3.82 18.91 -18.67
CA THR A 201 -4.02 20.37 -18.54
C THR A 201 -4.60 20.72 -17.17
N ARG A 202 -5.63 20.01 -16.70
CA ARG A 202 -6.23 20.23 -15.37
C ARG A 202 -5.27 19.89 -14.21
N ALA A 203 -4.27 19.04 -14.44
CA ALA A 203 -3.24 18.69 -13.48
C ALA A 203 -2.08 19.71 -13.39
N GLU A 204 -2.24 20.93 -13.94
CA GLU A 204 -1.25 21.99 -13.79
C GLU A 204 -0.92 22.28 -12.32
N GLY A 205 0.37 22.44 -12.01
CA GLY A 205 0.90 22.57 -10.64
C GLY A 205 0.96 21.27 -9.83
N GLN A 206 0.37 20.16 -10.30
CA GLN A 206 0.36 18.86 -9.62
C GLN A 206 1.41 17.92 -10.23
N ASN A 207 2.69 18.19 -10.00
CA ASN A 207 3.82 17.50 -10.67
C ASN A 207 3.72 15.96 -10.67
N ARG A 208 3.29 15.35 -9.55
CA ARG A 208 3.13 13.88 -9.45
C ARG A 208 2.05 13.37 -10.41
N LYS A 209 0.88 14.02 -10.43
CA LYS A 209 -0.24 13.64 -11.30
C LYS A 209 0.11 13.85 -12.76
N ARG A 210 0.59 15.05 -13.08
CA ARG A 210 0.96 15.45 -14.43
C ARG A 210 2.05 14.54 -15.02
N SER A 211 3.05 14.15 -14.22
CA SER A 211 4.07 13.18 -14.63
C SER A 211 3.50 11.83 -15.06
N ARG A 212 2.53 11.28 -14.31
CA ARG A 212 1.88 10.01 -14.65
C ARG A 212 1.02 10.12 -15.91
N LEU A 213 0.29 11.23 -16.06
CA LEU A 213 -0.50 11.52 -17.27
C LEU A 213 0.40 11.66 -18.51
N CYS A 214 1.58 12.28 -18.38
CA CYS A 214 2.59 12.33 -19.44
C CYS A 214 3.04 10.92 -19.88
N TYR A 215 3.24 9.98 -18.94
CA TYR A 215 3.61 8.61 -19.30
C TYR A 215 2.47 7.87 -20.01
N ALA A 216 1.23 8.08 -19.61
CA ALA A 216 0.07 7.53 -20.31
C ALA A 216 -0.06 8.11 -21.74
N LEU A 217 0.10 9.43 -21.89
CA LEU A 217 0.12 10.12 -23.19
C LEU A 217 1.22 9.60 -24.10
N SER A 218 2.45 9.49 -23.58
CA SER A 218 3.59 8.96 -24.33
C SER A 218 3.30 7.55 -24.85
N LYS A 219 2.76 6.67 -24.01
CA LYS A 219 2.40 5.32 -24.42
C LYS A 219 1.35 5.33 -25.54
N GLU A 220 0.25 6.05 -25.38
CA GLU A 220 -0.81 6.05 -26.41
C GLU A 220 -0.36 6.71 -27.72
N LEU A 221 0.49 7.73 -27.66
CA LEU A 221 1.08 8.37 -28.85
C LEU A 221 2.07 7.44 -29.56
N GLU A 222 2.87 6.68 -28.80
CA GLU A 222 3.78 5.66 -29.34
C GLU A 222 3.01 4.58 -30.11
N ASP A 223 1.92 4.06 -29.54
CA ASP A 223 1.08 3.03 -30.17
C ASP A 223 0.52 3.47 -31.53
N ILE A 224 0.13 4.74 -31.67
CA ILE A 224 -0.41 5.29 -32.93
C ILE A 224 0.68 5.80 -33.89
N GLY A 225 1.96 5.67 -33.52
CA GLY A 225 3.11 6.06 -34.34
C GLY A 225 3.47 7.55 -34.29
N ASP A 226 2.89 8.34 -33.37
CA ASP A 226 3.25 9.75 -33.16
C ASP A 226 4.45 9.84 -32.18
N PHE A 227 5.60 9.35 -32.65
CA PHE A 227 6.80 9.21 -31.81
C PHE A 227 7.36 10.56 -31.34
N GLU A 228 7.27 11.60 -32.16
CA GLU A 228 7.78 12.94 -31.82
C GLU A 228 7.08 13.47 -30.57
N ARG A 229 5.73 13.51 -30.59
CA ARG A 229 4.96 13.96 -29.42
C ARG A 229 5.05 12.98 -28.25
N SER A 230 5.18 11.68 -28.53
CA SER A 230 5.43 10.70 -27.47
C SER A 230 6.69 11.04 -26.67
N PHE A 231 7.79 11.37 -27.36
CA PHE A 231 9.05 11.78 -26.71
C PHE A 231 8.93 13.11 -25.95
N GLU A 232 8.17 14.08 -26.48
CA GLU A 232 7.90 15.35 -25.77
C GLU A 232 7.24 15.11 -24.41
N PHE A 233 6.17 14.32 -24.37
CA PHE A 233 5.49 13.99 -23.11
C PHE A 233 6.37 13.12 -22.21
N LEU A 234 7.14 12.18 -22.76
CA LEU A 234 8.08 11.37 -21.97
C LEU A 234 9.14 12.23 -21.27
N ALA A 235 9.68 13.23 -21.99
CA ALA A 235 10.66 14.18 -21.46
C ALA A 235 10.05 15.08 -20.39
N GLU A 236 8.86 15.64 -20.63
CA GLU A 236 8.11 16.44 -19.65
C GLU A 236 7.85 15.63 -18.38
N GLY A 237 7.25 14.44 -18.51
CA GLY A 237 6.90 13.57 -17.39
C GLY A 237 8.12 13.16 -16.56
N SER A 238 9.24 12.88 -17.21
CA SER A 238 10.51 12.55 -16.55
C SER A 238 11.12 13.74 -15.83
N SER A 239 11.06 14.94 -16.42
CA SER A 239 11.50 16.19 -15.78
C SER A 239 10.68 16.51 -14.52
N LEU A 240 9.34 16.43 -14.64
CA LEU A 240 8.41 16.63 -13.51
C LEU A 240 8.68 15.62 -12.39
N ARG A 241 8.85 14.34 -12.71
CA ARG A 241 9.21 13.31 -11.73
C ARG A 241 10.54 13.62 -11.06
N ARG A 242 11.56 13.99 -11.84
CA ARG A 242 12.90 14.29 -11.34
C ARG A 242 12.90 15.46 -10.37
N SER A 243 12.07 16.49 -10.60
CA SER A 243 11.95 17.65 -9.72
C SER A 243 11.55 17.29 -8.28
N GLY A 244 10.84 16.17 -8.08
CA GLY A 244 10.42 15.69 -6.75
C GLY A 244 11.44 14.81 -6.02
N ILE A 245 12.54 14.40 -6.67
CA ILE A 245 13.50 13.46 -6.09
C ILE A 245 14.61 14.23 -5.36
N LYS A 246 14.74 14.03 -4.04
CA LYS A 246 15.78 14.62 -3.17
C LYS A 246 17.14 13.89 -3.22
N TYR A 247 17.47 13.30 -4.37
CA TYR A 247 18.71 12.57 -4.60
C TYR A 247 19.76 13.47 -5.25
N THR A 248 20.98 13.44 -4.71
CA THR A 248 22.14 14.07 -5.32
C THR A 248 23.30 13.07 -5.33
N PRO A 249 23.99 12.87 -6.46
CA PRO A 249 25.17 11.99 -6.51
C PRO A 249 26.24 12.37 -5.48
N GLN A 250 26.31 13.65 -5.09
CA GLN A 250 27.25 14.13 -4.08
C GLN A 250 27.09 13.43 -2.73
N LYS A 251 25.86 13.12 -2.29
CA LYS A 251 25.64 12.42 -1.01
C LYS A 251 26.28 11.04 -1.01
N ASP A 252 26.21 10.34 -2.15
CA ASP A 252 26.81 9.03 -2.30
C ASP A 252 28.34 9.16 -2.34
N LEU A 253 28.86 10.14 -3.07
CA LEU A 253 30.31 10.43 -3.10
C LEU A 253 30.85 10.77 -1.71
N ASP A 254 30.17 11.63 -0.95
CA ASP A 254 30.54 11.98 0.42
C ASP A 254 30.51 10.75 1.35
N THR A 255 29.55 9.85 1.12
CA THR A 255 29.48 8.57 1.84
C THR A 255 30.66 7.68 1.47
N PHE A 256 31.01 7.57 0.19
CA PHE A 256 32.15 6.78 -0.27
C PHE A 256 33.48 7.33 0.25
N GLU A 257 33.69 8.64 0.27
CA GLU A 257 34.91 9.24 0.83
C GLU A 257 35.03 8.95 2.33
N LYS A 258 33.94 9.11 3.10
CA LYS A 258 33.94 8.72 4.53
C LYS A 258 34.24 7.24 4.74
N LEU A 259 33.68 6.36 3.91
CA LEU A 259 33.98 4.93 3.98
C LEU A 259 35.47 4.66 3.73
N ARG A 260 36.10 5.36 2.78
CA ARG A 260 37.54 5.22 2.49
C ARG A 260 38.42 5.75 3.62
N GLU A 261 38.01 6.83 4.28
CA GLU A 261 38.71 7.40 5.44
C GLU A 261 38.63 6.50 6.67
N VAL A 262 37.48 5.86 6.91
CA VAL A 262 37.24 5.02 8.09
C VAL A 262 37.79 3.61 7.90
N TYR A 263 37.44 2.94 6.80
CA TYR A 263 37.80 1.54 6.53
C TYR A 263 39.14 1.44 5.82
N THR A 264 40.20 1.88 6.50
CA THR A 264 41.57 1.79 6.01
C THR A 264 42.17 0.40 6.24
N LYS A 265 43.30 0.11 5.58
CA LYS A 265 44.05 -1.14 5.80
C LYS A 265 44.34 -1.40 7.29
N ASN A 266 44.67 -0.36 8.06
CA ASN A 266 44.93 -0.49 9.49
C ASN A 266 43.73 -1.01 10.30
N VAL A 267 42.49 -0.69 9.89
CA VAL A 267 41.29 -1.22 10.56
C VAL A 267 41.15 -2.72 10.35
N PHE A 268 41.54 -3.22 9.17
CA PHE A 268 41.46 -4.65 8.84
C PHE A 268 42.71 -5.45 9.28
N ASP A 269 43.88 -4.80 9.35
CA ASP A 269 45.11 -5.39 9.89
C ASP A 269 45.06 -5.51 11.43
N GLY A 270 44.20 -4.72 12.09
CA GLY A 270 43.92 -4.83 13.52
C GLY A 270 43.03 -6.02 13.84
N HIS A 271 43.28 -6.68 14.98
CA HIS A 271 42.36 -7.69 15.48
C HIS A 271 41.09 -6.98 15.98
N ILE A 272 39.99 -7.06 15.22
CA ILE A 272 38.67 -6.60 15.68
C ILE A 272 38.14 -7.71 16.60
N PRO A 273 38.11 -7.51 17.94
CA PRO A 273 37.66 -8.56 18.85
C PRO A 273 36.17 -8.84 18.58
N GLY A 274 35.85 -10.10 18.31
CA GLY A 274 34.47 -10.57 18.22
C GLY A 274 33.85 -10.76 19.60
N HIS A 275 32.55 -11.06 19.61
CA HIS A 275 31.82 -11.46 20.81
C HIS A 275 31.56 -12.97 20.78
N ILE A 276 31.90 -13.67 21.88
CA ILE A 276 31.56 -15.09 22.05
C ILE A 276 30.17 -15.16 22.66
N ASN A 277 29.15 -15.02 21.82
CA ASN A 277 27.77 -15.26 22.20
C ASN A 277 27.01 -15.95 21.06
N ALA A 278 25.83 -16.49 21.36
CA ALA A 278 24.98 -17.17 20.39
C ALA A 278 24.00 -16.21 19.69
N GLU A 279 24.29 -14.90 19.69
CA GLU A 279 23.40 -13.92 19.08
C GLU A 279 23.41 -14.07 17.55
N PRO A 280 22.24 -14.09 16.90
CA PRO A 280 22.16 -14.21 15.45
C PRO A 280 22.68 -12.93 14.77
N ILE A 281 23.58 -13.10 13.79
CA ILE A 281 24.03 -12.01 12.90
C ILE A 281 23.14 -12.03 11.64
N PHE A 282 22.49 -10.90 11.36
CA PHE A 282 21.71 -10.72 10.14
C PHE A 282 22.53 -10.00 9.07
N VAL A 283 22.88 -10.70 7.99
CA VAL A 283 23.51 -10.11 6.80
C VAL A 283 22.43 -9.81 5.77
N ILE A 284 22.13 -8.51 5.57
CA ILE A 284 21.08 -8.06 4.66
C ILE A 284 21.72 -7.52 3.38
N GLY A 285 21.47 -8.19 2.26
CA GLY A 285 21.86 -7.71 0.93
C GLY A 285 20.87 -6.68 0.37
N MET A 286 21.31 -5.90 -0.63
CA MET A 286 20.36 -5.05 -1.36
C MET A 286 19.47 -5.93 -2.28
N PRO A 287 18.26 -5.49 -2.62
CA PRO A 287 17.45 -6.18 -3.62
C PRO A 287 18.25 -6.39 -4.92
N ARG A 288 18.36 -7.64 -5.36
CA ARG A 288 19.11 -8.09 -6.55
C ARG A 288 20.65 -8.06 -6.47
N THR A 289 21.27 -8.09 -5.28
CA THR A 289 22.74 -8.23 -5.16
C THR A 289 23.30 -9.65 -5.33
N GLY A 290 22.44 -10.65 -5.59
CA GLY A 290 22.86 -12.04 -5.80
C GLY A 290 23.35 -12.73 -4.52
N THR A 291 23.23 -14.06 -4.46
CA THR A 291 23.69 -14.88 -3.31
C THR A 291 25.21 -14.82 -3.13
N THR A 292 25.94 -14.57 -4.21
CA THR A 292 27.41 -14.55 -4.25
C THR A 292 28.03 -13.49 -3.33
N LEU A 293 27.36 -12.36 -3.10
CA LEU A 293 27.89 -11.34 -2.18
C LEU A 293 27.81 -11.82 -0.72
N VAL A 294 26.69 -12.46 -0.35
CA VAL A 294 26.49 -13.01 0.99
C VAL A 294 27.43 -14.20 1.23
N GLU A 295 27.58 -15.08 0.24
CA GLU A 295 28.53 -16.20 0.28
C GLU A 295 29.98 -15.73 0.45
N ARG A 296 30.36 -14.63 -0.24
CA ARG A 296 31.69 -14.04 -0.07
C ARG A 296 31.91 -13.47 1.33
N ILE A 297 30.90 -12.79 1.90
CA ILE A 297 30.98 -12.23 3.26
C ILE A 297 31.11 -13.36 4.31
N LEU A 298 30.43 -14.50 4.11
CA LEU A 298 30.51 -15.64 5.03
C LEU A 298 31.78 -16.49 4.86
N GLY A 299 32.38 -16.47 3.67
CA GLY A 299 33.57 -17.26 3.33
C GLY A 299 34.91 -16.55 3.54
N SER A 300 34.90 -15.24 3.79
CA SER A 300 36.07 -14.40 4.11
C SER A 300 36.23 -14.19 5.61
#